data_AF-A0A927X0Z6-F1
#
_entry.id   AF-A0A927X0Z6-F1
#
_cell.length_a   1.000
_cell.length_b   1.000
_cell.length_c   1.000
_cell.angle_alpha   90.00
_cell.angle_beta   90.00
_cell.angle_gamma   90.00
#
_symmetry.space_group_name_H-M   'P 1'
#
loop_
_entity.id
_entity.type
_entity.pdbx_description
1 polymer ?
#
loop_
_entity_poly.entity_id
_entity_poly.type
_entity_poly.pdbx_seq_one_letter_code
_entity_poly.pdbx_strand_id
1 'polypeptide(L)'
;MKKFFSDFKKFISKGNVLDLAVAVVMGNAFTAIVNSLVKSIIMPFICAIFGQNSVADLAFTLNGTPIPYGVFIQAIIDFLLIAFTLFVMLRLLMNAKGLSNKIIKDKPNRSERKELKAMGINLKDRQATLKATKELRESKIVKVESKPTTEQLLSEILAEIKKK
;
A
#
# COMPACT_ATOMS: atom_id res chain seq x y z
N MET A 1 -28.06 -8.36 -24.62
CA MET A 1 -27.50 -8.55 -23.25
C MET A 1 -26.33 -9.52 -23.17
N LYS A 2 -26.39 -10.75 -23.73
CA LYS A 2 -25.27 -11.72 -23.64
C LYS A 2 -23.93 -11.22 -24.20
N LYS A 3 -23.95 -10.45 -25.30
CA LYS A 3 -22.76 -9.85 -25.92
C LYS A 3 -22.05 -8.85 -24.99
N PHE A 4 -22.81 -7.96 -24.37
CA PHE A 4 -22.30 -7.01 -23.38
C PHE A 4 -21.65 -7.70 -22.18
N PHE A 5 -22.27 -8.72 -21.60
CA PHE A 5 -21.67 -9.47 -20.48
C PHE A 5 -20.39 -10.23 -20.88
N SER A 6 -20.32 -10.74 -22.11
CA SER A 6 -19.10 -11.36 -22.65
C SER A 6 -17.98 -10.33 -22.83
N ASP A 7 -18.30 -9.16 -23.39
CA ASP A 7 -17.34 -8.08 -23.62
C ASP A 7 -16.89 -7.44 -22.31
N PHE A 8 -17.81 -7.29 -21.35
CA PHE A 8 -17.51 -6.89 -19.98
C PHE A 8 -16.57 -7.90 -19.32
N LYS A 9 -16.90 -9.20 -19.35
CA LYS A 9 -16.03 -10.24 -18.80
C LYS A 9 -14.63 -10.19 -19.42
N LYS A 10 -14.51 -10.01 -20.75
CA LYS A 10 -13.22 -9.83 -21.43
C LYS A 10 -12.46 -8.58 -20.96
N PHE A 11 -13.17 -7.50 -20.66
CA PHE A 11 -12.60 -6.26 -20.16
C PHE A 11 -12.08 -6.40 -18.72
N ILE A 12 -12.88 -6.89 -17.77
CA ILE A 12 -12.43 -7.12 -16.38
C ILE A 12 -11.41 -8.25 -16.25
N SER A 13 -11.36 -9.18 -17.19
CA SER A 13 -10.29 -10.19 -17.25
C SER A 13 -8.92 -9.59 -17.62
N LYS A 14 -8.85 -8.31 -18.00
CA LYS A 14 -7.57 -7.60 -18.10
C LYS A 14 -7.01 -7.41 -16.69
N GLY A 15 -6.03 -8.22 -16.30
CA GLY A 15 -5.45 -8.23 -14.95
C GLY A 15 -5.01 -6.84 -14.44
N ASN A 16 -4.45 -6.00 -15.32
CA ASN A 16 -4.03 -4.64 -14.96
C ASN A 16 -5.19 -3.73 -14.47
N VAL A 17 -6.42 -3.96 -14.94
CA VAL A 17 -7.61 -3.19 -14.53
C VAL A 17 -8.19 -3.74 -13.24
N LEU A 18 -8.22 -5.07 -13.09
CA LEU A 18 -8.74 -5.71 -11.89
C LEU A 18 -7.88 -5.41 -10.65
N ASP A 19 -6.56 -5.50 -10.78
CA ASP A 19 -5.64 -5.24 -9.66
C ASP A 19 -5.69 -3.76 -9.23
N LEU A 20 -5.79 -2.84 -10.20
CA LEU A 20 -5.98 -1.41 -9.92
C LEU A 20 -7.32 -1.15 -9.23
N ALA A 21 -8.41 -1.76 -9.72
CA ALA A 21 -9.74 -1.59 -9.14
C ALA A 21 -9.79 -2.10 -7.69
N VAL A 22 -9.22 -3.28 -7.42
CA VAL A 22 -9.14 -3.83 -6.06
C VAL A 22 -8.31 -2.94 -5.14
N ALA A 23 -7.17 -2.43 -5.62
CA ALA A 23 -6.31 -1.54 -4.84
C ALA A 23 -7.05 -0.24 -4.43
N VAL A 24 -7.78 0.39 -5.35
CA VAL A 24 -8.55 1.63 -5.07
C VAL A 24 -9.69 1.37 -4.09
N VAL A 25 -10.47 0.30 -4.30
CA VAL A 25 -11.60 -0.03 -3.41
C VAL A 25 -11.11 -0.36 -2.00
N MET A 26 -10.05 -1.15 -1.88
CA MET A 26 -9.47 -1.49 -0.58
C MET A 26 -8.82 -0.28 0.09
N GLY A 27 -8.16 0.60 -0.69
CA GLY A 27 -7.60 1.85 -0.18
C GLY A 27 -8.67 2.79 0.39
N ASN A 28 -9.80 2.94 -0.32
CA ASN A 28 -10.92 3.74 0.15
C ASN A 28 -11.57 3.15 1.41
N ALA A 29 -11.82 1.84 1.43
CA ALA A 29 -12.39 1.16 2.59
C ALA A 29 -11.47 1.27 3.82
N PHE A 30 -10.16 1.08 3.64
CA PHE A 30 -9.19 1.22 4.71
C PHE A 30 -9.12 2.65 5.26
N THR A 31 -9.11 3.65 4.37
CA THR A 31 -9.16 5.07 4.76
C THR A 31 -10.41 5.37 5.59
N ALA A 32 -11.58 4.81 5.21
CA ALA A 32 -12.80 4.98 5.98
C ALA A 32 -12.71 4.39 7.40
N ILE A 33 -12.11 3.21 7.56
CA ILE A 33 -11.88 2.57 8.87
C ILE A 33 -11.00 3.46 9.75
N VAL A 34 -9.88 3.95 9.20
CA VAL A 34 -8.96 4.82 9.92
C VAL A 34 -9.63 6.12 10.33
N ASN A 35 -10.37 6.76 9.41
CA ASN A 35 -11.11 7.97 9.70
C ASN A 35 -12.15 7.76 10.81
N SER A 36 -12.85 6.62 10.79
CA SER A 36 -13.80 6.27 11.86
C SER A 36 -13.10 6.06 13.19
N LEU A 37 -11.96 5.37 13.22
CA LEU A 37 -11.17 5.20 14.45
C LEU A 37 -10.74 6.56 15.03
N VAL A 38 -10.27 7.46 14.17
CA VAL A 38 -9.83 8.78 14.62
C VAL A 38 -11.00 9.61 15.13
N LYS A 39 -12.06 9.75 14.33
CA LYS A 39 -13.20 10.62 14.67
C LYS A 39 -14.07 10.07 15.79
N SER A 40 -14.25 8.75 15.87
CA SER A 40 -15.17 8.12 16.82
C SER A 40 -14.52 7.68 18.13
N ILE A 41 -13.19 7.50 18.16
CA ILE A 41 -12.48 6.99 19.35
C ILE A 41 -11.38 7.95 19.79
N ILE A 42 -10.43 8.25 18.92
CA ILE A 42 -9.25 9.07 19.28
C ILE A 42 -9.67 10.50 19.64
N MET A 43 -10.49 11.15 18.81
CA MET A 43 -10.92 12.54 19.01
C MET A 43 -11.73 12.72 20.30
N PRO A 44 -12.79 11.92 20.58
CA PRO A 44 -13.51 12.02 21.85
C PRO A 44 -12.61 11.79 23.06
N PHE A 45 -11.64 10.89 22.98
CA PHE A 45 -10.69 10.64 24.06
C PHE A 45 -9.78 11.85 24.31
N ILE A 46 -9.30 12.50 23.25
CA ILE A 46 -8.51 13.73 23.35
C ILE A 46 -9.38 14.87 23.89
N CYS A 47 -10.58 15.08 23.37
CA CYS A 47 -11.50 16.12 23.84
C CYS A 47 -11.87 15.92 25.32
N ALA A 48 -12.04 14.67 25.78
CA ALA A 48 -12.31 14.36 27.19
C ALA A 48 -11.15 14.76 28.12
N ILE A 49 -9.91 14.73 27.64
CA ILE A 49 -8.72 15.12 28.43
C ILE A 49 -8.50 16.64 28.40
N PHE A 50 -8.65 17.26 27.23
CA PHE A 50 -8.35 18.69 27.03
C PHE A 50 -9.54 19.62 27.30
N GLY A 51 -10.75 19.08 27.51
CA GLY A 51 -11.94 19.83 27.91
C GLY A 51 -12.56 20.71 26.83
N GLN A 52 -12.01 20.72 25.62
CA GLN A 52 -12.58 21.41 24.46
C GLN A 52 -12.92 20.43 23.34
N ASN A 53 -14.12 20.60 22.78
CA ASN A 53 -14.68 19.69 21.77
C ASN A 53 -14.25 20.06 20.35
N SER A 54 -13.88 21.31 20.07
CA SER A 54 -13.45 21.73 18.74
C SER A 54 -12.80 23.12 18.74
N VAL A 55 -11.87 23.33 17.81
CA VAL A 55 -11.38 24.68 17.43
C VAL A 55 -12.08 25.22 16.17
N ALA A 56 -13.07 24.49 15.63
CA ALA A 56 -13.76 24.83 14.40
C ALA A 56 -14.57 26.14 14.47
N ASP A 57 -15.04 26.51 15.66
CA ASP A 57 -15.93 27.66 15.86
C ASP A 57 -15.23 29.02 15.80
N LEU A 58 -13.90 29.03 15.68
CA LEU A 58 -13.12 30.24 15.53
C LEU A 58 -13.33 30.84 14.12
N ALA A 59 -13.92 32.03 14.08
CA ALA A 59 -14.14 32.78 12.85
C ALA A 59 -13.70 34.23 13.02
N PHE A 60 -13.07 34.77 11.97
CA PHE A 60 -12.70 36.18 11.89
C PHE A 60 -13.66 36.90 10.95
N THR A 61 -14.29 37.98 11.40
CA THR A 61 -15.20 38.76 10.55
C THR A 61 -14.44 39.90 9.86
N LEU A 62 -14.39 39.89 8.54
CA LEU A 62 -13.84 40.97 7.72
C LEU A 62 -14.98 41.59 6.89
N ASN A 63 -15.26 42.88 7.06
CA ASN A 63 -16.32 43.60 6.32
C ASN A 63 -17.69 42.87 6.31
N GLY A 64 -18.11 42.33 7.45
CA GLY A 64 -19.39 41.59 7.58
C GLY A 64 -19.38 40.17 7.00
N THR A 65 -18.26 39.71 6.42
CA THR A 65 -18.11 38.32 5.97
C THR A 65 -17.34 37.50 7.02
N PRO A 66 -17.92 36.43 7.58
CA PRO A 66 -17.22 35.53 8.48
C PRO A 66 -16.25 34.63 7.70
N ILE A 67 -14.98 34.63 8.10
CA ILE A 67 -13.92 33.74 7.61
C ILE A 67 -13.63 32.70 8.70
N PRO A 68 -14.17 31.46 8.57
CA PRO A 68 -14.04 30.42 9.59
C PRO A 68 -12.67 29.71 9.52
N TYR A 69 -11.62 30.39 9.98
CA TYR A 69 -10.25 29.83 10.00
C TYR A 69 -10.11 28.66 11.00
N GLY A 70 -10.99 28.56 11.99
CA GLY A 70 -11.06 27.46 12.95
C GLY A 70 -11.23 26.10 12.26
N VAL A 71 -12.06 26.04 11.21
CA VAL A 71 -12.29 24.82 10.43
C VAL A 71 -10.99 24.34 9.76
N PHE A 72 -10.16 25.27 9.30
CA PHE A 72 -8.87 24.94 8.69
C PHE A 72 -7.88 24.38 9.73
N ILE A 73 -7.79 25.01 10.90
CA ILE A 73 -6.93 24.52 11.99
C ILE A 73 -7.41 23.14 12.48
N GLN A 74 -8.72 22.94 12.60
CA GLN A 74 -9.30 21.64 12.92
C GLN A 74 -8.91 20.58 11.88
N ALA A 75 -8.94 20.90 10.59
CA ALA A 75 -8.53 19.98 9.53
C ALA A 75 -7.04 19.59 9.62
N ILE A 76 -6.17 20.52 10.02
CA ILE A 76 -4.74 20.22 10.26
C ILE A 76 -4.59 19.25 11.43
N ILE A 77 -5.31 19.46 12.53
CA ILE A 77 -5.29 18.57 13.70
C ILE A 77 -5.79 17.16 13.31
N ASP A 78 -6.93 17.08 12.62
CA ASP A 78 -7.49 15.81 12.15
C ASP A 78 -6.49 15.06 11.24
N PHE A 79 -5.82 15.77 10.33
CA PHE A 79 -4.79 15.20 9.46
C PHE A 79 -3.61 14.63 10.24
N LEU A 80 -3.10 15.37 11.23
CA LEU A 80 -2.02 14.91 12.11
C LEU A 80 -2.42 13.65 12.88
N LEU A 81 -3.65 13.60 13.40
CA LEU A 81 -4.16 12.44 14.13
C LEU A 81 -4.36 11.21 13.23
N ILE A 82 -4.85 11.41 12.01
CA ILE A 82 -4.96 10.33 11.02
C ILE A 82 -3.58 9.80 10.64
N ALA A 83 -2.63 10.68 10.34
CA ALA A 83 -1.26 10.30 10.01
C ALA A 83 -0.59 9.53 11.17
N PHE A 84 -0.75 10.01 12.39
CA PHE A 84 -0.23 9.33 13.59
C PHE A 84 -0.89 7.97 13.81
N THR A 85 -2.22 7.89 13.67
CA THR A 85 -2.97 6.64 13.83
C THR A 85 -2.57 5.61 12.77
N LEU A 86 -2.41 6.03 11.50
CA LEU A 86 -1.89 5.19 10.43
C LEU A 86 -0.49 4.66 10.77
N PHE A 87 0.39 5.52 11.25
CA PHE A 87 1.74 5.12 11.64
C PHE A 87 1.71 4.06 12.74
N VAL A 88 0.93 4.27 13.81
CA VAL A 88 0.79 3.29 14.90
C VAL A 88 0.19 1.98 14.39
N MET A 89 -0.88 2.05 13.58
CA MET A 89 -1.55 0.86 13.04
C MET A 89 -0.62 0.04 12.14
N LEU A 90 0.11 0.69 11.23
CA LEU A 90 1.11 0.03 10.39
C LEU A 90 2.26 -0.55 11.21
N ARG A 91 2.73 0.17 12.23
CA ARG A 91 3.81 -0.30 13.11
C ARG A 91 3.37 -1.51 13.94
N LEU A 92 2.13 -1.56 14.42
CA LEU A 92 1.57 -2.71 15.11
C LEU A 92 1.51 -3.92 14.17
N LEU A 93 1.05 -3.74 12.93
CA LEU A 93 1.03 -4.80 11.93
C LEU A 93 2.44 -5.29 11.56
N MET A 94 3.42 -4.39 11.44
CA MET A 94 4.82 -4.73 11.17
C MET A 94 5.47 -5.44 12.35
N ASN A 95 5.19 -5.03 13.58
CA ASN A 95 5.73 -5.66 14.79
C ASN A 95 5.11 -7.05 15.04
N ALA A 96 3.80 -7.19 14.84
CA ALA A 96 3.10 -8.48 14.88
C ALA A 96 3.63 -9.45 13.80
N LYS A 97 3.91 -8.93 12.60
CA LYS A 97 4.58 -9.71 11.53
C LYS A 97 6.05 -9.97 11.82
N GLY A 98 6.72 -9.16 12.65
CA GLY A 98 8.07 -9.42 13.16
C GLY A 98 8.12 -10.70 14.01
N LEU A 99 7.06 -10.97 14.79
CA LEU A 99 6.87 -12.24 15.50
C LEU A 99 6.49 -13.38 14.54
N SER A 100 5.67 -13.09 13.53
CA SER A 100 5.30 -14.04 12.47
C SER A 100 6.41 -14.32 11.45
N ASN A 101 7.50 -13.54 11.42
CA ASN A 101 8.64 -13.71 10.52
C ASN A 101 9.48 -14.96 10.89
N LYS A 102 9.23 -15.56 12.07
CA LYS A 102 9.69 -16.93 12.39
C LYS A 102 8.82 -18.02 11.75
N ILE A 103 7.60 -17.72 11.29
CA ILE A 103 6.62 -18.69 10.80
C ILE A 103 6.34 -18.53 9.28
N ILE A 104 6.35 -17.30 8.74
CA ILE A 104 6.05 -17.02 7.31
C ILE A 104 7.30 -17.20 6.40
N LYS A 105 8.52 -17.21 6.96
CA LYS A 105 9.76 -17.25 6.17
C LYS A 105 10.39 -18.63 5.95
N ASP A 106 9.73 -19.75 6.25
CA ASP A 106 10.40 -21.07 6.19
C ASP A 106 9.58 -22.22 5.59
N LYS A 107 8.71 -21.96 4.60
CA LYS A 107 8.26 -23.03 3.70
C LYS A 107 8.34 -22.59 2.24
N PRO A 108 9.18 -23.24 1.41
CA PRO A 108 9.35 -22.89 -0.01
C PRO A 108 8.06 -23.14 -0.81
N ASN A 109 7.81 -22.28 -1.81
CA ASN A 109 6.64 -22.33 -2.69
C ASN A 109 6.65 -23.62 -3.54
N ARG A 110 5.48 -24.07 -4.04
CA ARG A 110 5.32 -25.35 -4.77
C ARG A 110 6.19 -25.44 -6.03
N SER A 111 6.52 -24.30 -6.64
CA SER A 111 7.42 -24.20 -7.81
C SER A 111 8.89 -24.38 -7.41
N GLU A 112 9.34 -23.74 -6.33
CA GLU A 112 10.71 -23.82 -5.81
C GLU A 112 11.02 -25.23 -5.27
N ARG A 113 10.02 -25.92 -4.69
CA ARG A 113 10.15 -27.32 -4.25
C ARG A 113 10.42 -28.30 -5.38
N LYS A 114 10.02 -27.98 -6.62
CA LYS A 114 10.27 -28.84 -7.78
C LYS A 114 11.69 -28.61 -8.32
N GLU A 115 12.14 -27.36 -8.34
CA GLU A 115 13.50 -26.99 -8.74
C GLU A 115 14.56 -27.49 -7.75
N LEU A 116 14.30 -27.38 -6.44
CA LEU A 116 15.17 -27.92 -5.38
C LEU A 116 15.33 -29.45 -5.45
N LYS A 117 14.27 -30.15 -5.88
CA LYS A 117 14.31 -31.62 -6.07
C LYS A 117 15.01 -32.02 -7.37
N ALA A 118 14.89 -31.22 -8.42
CA ALA A 118 15.60 -31.43 -9.69
C ALA A 118 17.11 -31.18 -9.58
N MET A 119 17.53 -30.31 -8.66
CA MET A 119 18.96 -30.02 -8.38
C MET A 119 19.61 -30.96 -7.34
N GLY A 120 18.91 -32.00 -6.86
CA GLY A 120 19.47 -32.99 -5.94
C GLY A 120 19.73 -32.48 -4.50
N ILE A 121 19.13 -31.35 -4.11
CA ILE A 121 19.37 -30.71 -2.80
C ILE A 121 18.44 -31.32 -1.74
N ASN A 122 19.01 -31.88 -0.67
CA ASN A 122 18.27 -32.50 0.41
C ASN A 122 17.58 -31.42 1.27
N LEU A 123 16.25 -31.48 1.40
CA LEU A 123 15.42 -30.51 2.13
C LEU A 123 15.70 -30.42 3.64
N LYS A 124 16.62 -31.23 4.18
CA LYS A 124 17.02 -31.21 5.60
C LYS A 124 18.10 -30.15 5.91
N ASP A 125 18.87 -29.71 4.92
CA ASP A 125 19.88 -28.67 5.09
C ASP A 125 19.27 -27.28 4.89
N ARG A 126 18.68 -26.78 5.98
CA ARG A 126 18.01 -25.49 6.07
C ARG A 126 18.89 -24.31 5.61
N GLN A 127 20.21 -24.38 5.80
CA GLN A 127 21.11 -23.29 5.40
C GLN A 127 21.34 -23.19 3.88
N ALA A 128 21.45 -24.31 3.17
CA ALA A 128 21.63 -24.32 1.72
C ALA A 128 20.36 -23.89 1.00
N THR A 129 19.21 -24.36 1.48
CA THR A 129 17.89 -23.97 0.97
C THR A 129 17.58 -22.49 1.24
N LEU A 130 17.96 -21.95 2.40
CA LEU A 130 17.80 -20.52 2.71
C LEU A 130 18.71 -19.62 1.87
N LYS A 131 19.97 -20.01 1.63
CA LYS A 131 20.90 -19.26 0.76
C LYS A 131 20.41 -19.24 -0.69
N ALA A 132 20.07 -20.40 -1.24
CA ALA A 132 19.55 -20.51 -2.61
C ALA A 132 18.23 -19.73 -2.78
N THR A 133 17.31 -19.80 -1.81
CA THR A 133 16.05 -19.04 -1.85
C THR A 133 16.28 -17.53 -1.74
N LYS A 134 17.32 -17.09 -1.02
CA LYS A 134 17.69 -15.68 -0.90
C LYS A 134 18.28 -15.14 -2.20
N GLU A 135 19.18 -15.89 -2.84
CA GLU A 135 19.78 -15.55 -4.13
C GLU A 135 18.75 -15.57 -5.28
N LEU A 136 17.80 -16.52 -5.27
CA LEU A 136 16.69 -16.56 -6.24
C LEU A 136 15.71 -15.38 -6.07
N ARG A 137 15.55 -14.89 -4.84
CA ARG A 137 14.73 -13.71 -4.55
C ARG A 137 15.45 -12.42 -4.91
N GLU A 138 16.74 -12.30 -4.59
CA GLU A 138 17.56 -11.14 -4.96
C GLU A 138 17.66 -11.01 -6.49
N SER A 139 17.88 -12.12 -7.21
CA SER A 139 17.86 -12.10 -8.69
C SER A 139 16.49 -11.75 -9.29
N LYS A 140 15.37 -12.15 -8.67
CA LYS A 140 14.02 -11.75 -9.11
C LYS A 140 13.68 -10.30 -8.76
N ILE A 141 14.14 -9.78 -7.62
CA ILE A 141 13.91 -8.38 -7.22
C ILE A 141 14.68 -7.46 -8.16
N VAL A 142 15.97 -7.75 -8.43
CA VAL A 142 16.80 -6.99 -9.38
C VAL A 142 16.20 -6.98 -10.80
N LYS A 143 15.56 -8.08 -11.22
CA LYS A 143 14.91 -8.18 -12.54
C LYS A 143 13.53 -7.49 -12.62
N VAL A 144 12.88 -7.23 -11.48
CA VAL A 144 11.63 -6.46 -11.41
C VAL A 144 11.92 -4.96 -11.40
N GLU A 145 13.06 -4.54 -10.85
CA GLU A 145 13.53 -3.15 -10.86
C GLU A 145 14.11 -2.71 -12.22
N SER A 146 14.47 -3.65 -13.08
CA SER A 146 14.97 -3.39 -14.44
C SER A 146 13.88 -3.37 -15.54
N LYS A 147 12.62 -3.08 -15.22
CA LYS A 147 11.67 -2.68 -16.28
C LYS A 147 12.08 -1.28 -16.74
N PRO A 148 12.19 -1.02 -18.05
CA PRO A 148 12.83 0.19 -18.53
C PRO A 148 12.08 1.40 -18.00
N THR A 149 12.73 2.15 -17.11
CA THR A 149 12.31 3.48 -16.68
C THR A 149 12.08 4.30 -17.95
N THR A 150 11.11 5.20 -17.93
CA THR A 150 10.66 6.00 -19.07
C THR A 150 11.82 6.60 -19.89
N GLU A 151 12.95 6.89 -19.25
CA GLU A 151 14.19 7.34 -19.89
C GLU A 151 14.83 6.32 -20.85
N GLN A 152 14.83 5.03 -20.53
CA GLN A 152 15.31 3.97 -21.44
C GLN A 152 14.41 3.85 -22.67
N LEU A 153 13.09 3.92 -22.49
CA LEU A 153 12.13 3.92 -23.60
C LEU A 153 12.25 5.16 -24.48
N LEU A 154 12.49 6.34 -23.89
CA LEU A 154 12.72 7.57 -24.64
C LEU A 154 14.04 7.54 -25.41
N SER A 155 15.09 6.98 -24.81
CA SER A 155 16.39 6.82 -25.48
C SER A 155 16.32 5.82 -26.64
N GLU A 156 15.55 4.74 -26.51
CA GLU A 156 15.35 3.74 -27.55
C GLU A 156 14.48 4.26 -28.70
N ILE A 157 13.41 5.02 -28.40
CA ILE A 157 12.59 5.69 -29.43
C ILE A 157 13.43 6.74 -30.19
N LEU A 158 14.23 7.55 -29.49
CA LEU A 158 15.10 8.54 -30.14
C LEU A 158 16.19 7.88 -30.99
N ALA A 159 16.75 6.76 -30.54
CA ALA A 159 17.72 5.98 -31.32
C ALA A 159 17.10 5.37 -32.59
N GLU A 160 15.85 4.89 -32.51
CA GLU A 160 15.13 4.32 -33.67
C GLU A 160 14.74 5.41 -34.68
N ILE A 161 14.36 6.60 -34.22
CA ILE A 161 14.05 7.75 -35.09
C ILE A 161 15.31 8.24 -35.83
N LYS A 162 16.49 8.23 -35.19
CA LYS A 162 17.75 8.67 -35.82
C LYS A 162 18.33 7.65 -36.81
N LYS A 163 17.83 6.41 -36.80
CA LYS A 163 18.28 5.32 -37.69
C LYS A 163 17.46 5.23 -38.99
N LYS A 164 16.37 6.01 -39.09
CA LYS A 164 15.62 6.28 -40.32
C LYS A 164 16.05 7.62 -40.92
#